data_AF-A0A832R5U5-F1
#
_entry.id   AF-A0A832R5U5-F1
#
_cell.length_a   1.000
_cell.length_b   1.000
_cell.length_c   1.000
_cell.angle_alpha   90.00
_cell.angle_beta   90.00
_cell.angle_gamma   90.00
#
_symmetry.space_group_name_H-M   'P 1'
#
loop_
_entity.id
_entity.type
_entity.pdbx_description
1 polymer ?
#
loop_
_entity_poly.entity_id
_entity_poly.type
_entity_poly.pdbx_seq_one_letter_code
_entity_poly.pdbx_strand_id
1 'polypeptide(L)'
;LVASPPMVEIAPGERQMVRVVRLDTSAQAVEQAFRVLIDELPQAPDEEATQGLSFLLQYSVPVFVAPVGSDPQAPPAPQLSATLLDGTPDGAPGGVALSVHNSGIQRARLSNLVLEESSGERSMLDAGLVGYVLAGQQMAWPLALPTQPLLTTGQLKARINNDIEEHTLLAVAAP
;
A
#
# COMPACT_ATOMS: atom_id res chain seq x y z
N LEU A 1 15.37 7.44 10.15
CA LEU A 1 15.32 8.66 9.33
C LEU A 1 15.04 9.85 10.25
N VAL A 2 15.50 11.05 9.90
CA VAL A 2 15.18 12.28 10.62
C VAL A 2 14.58 13.28 9.65
N ALA A 3 13.44 13.86 10.01
CA ALA A 3 12.79 14.92 9.27
C ALA A 3 13.15 16.30 9.86
N SER A 4 13.36 17.29 9.00
CA SER A 4 13.67 18.67 9.40
C SER A 4 13.02 19.70 8.46
N PRO A 5 12.38 20.76 8.98
CA PRO A 5 12.15 21.00 10.41
C PRO A 5 11.16 19.97 10.99
N PRO A 6 11.26 19.62 12.29
CA PRO A 6 10.35 18.69 12.94
C PRO A 6 8.96 19.29 13.23
N MET A 7 8.87 20.62 13.25
CA MET A 7 7.64 21.39 13.44
C MET A 7 7.76 22.72 12.71
N VAL A 8 6.68 23.16 12.08
CA VAL A 8 6.63 24.38 11.27
C VAL A 8 5.18 24.83 11.11
N GLU A 9 4.95 26.13 11.12
CA GLU A 9 3.66 26.72 10.77
C GLU A 9 3.64 26.99 9.26
N ILE A 10 2.56 26.59 8.59
CA ILE A 10 2.37 26.75 7.14
C ILE A 10 1.12 27.58 6.91
N ALA A 11 1.27 28.76 6.32
CA ALA A 11 0.14 29.63 6.02
C ALA A 11 -0.73 29.08 4.87
N PRO A 12 -1.98 29.53 4.72
CA PRO A 12 -2.84 29.10 3.62
C PRO A 12 -2.21 29.36 2.25
N GLY A 13 -2.14 28.31 1.42
CA GLY A 13 -1.57 28.36 0.08
C GLY A 13 -0.03 28.30 0.02
N GLU A 14 0.65 28.35 1.17
CA GLU A 14 2.11 28.23 1.25
C GLU A 14 2.57 26.78 1.13
N ARG A 15 3.86 26.61 0.82
CA ARG A 15 4.52 25.31 0.72
C ARG A 15 5.78 25.30 1.56
N GLN A 16 5.98 24.21 2.30
CA GLN A 16 7.18 24.01 3.10
C GLN A 16 7.99 22.82 2.59
N MET A 17 9.28 23.04 2.35
CA MET A 17 10.24 21.96 2.07
C MET A 17 10.63 21.27 3.37
N VAL A 18 10.44 19.94 3.44
CA VAL A 18 10.91 19.11 4.55
C VAL A 18 12.02 18.21 4.04
N ARG A 19 13.16 18.21 4.74
CA ARG A 19 14.29 17.32 4.43
C ARG A 19 14.18 16.06 5.26
N VAL A 20 14.27 14.90 4.61
CA VAL A 20 14.35 13.59 5.27
C VAL A 20 15.75 13.04 5.07
N VAL A 21 16.48 12.88 6.17
CA VAL A 21 17.88 12.45 6.16
C VAL A 21 18.00 11.08 6.81
N ARG A 22 18.83 10.23 6.21
CA ARG A 22 19.21 8.94 6.78
C ARG A 22 20.49 9.13 7.60
N LEU A 23 20.42 8.91 8.91
CA LEU A 23 21.57 9.03 9.80
C LEU A 23 22.49 7.80 9.74
N ASP A 24 21.91 6.61 9.74
CA ASP A 24 22.66 5.37 9.59
C ASP A 24 22.80 5.02 8.11
N THR A 25 24.02 5.11 7.57
CA THR A 25 24.32 4.79 6.17
C THR A 25 24.82 3.36 5.96
N SER A 26 24.60 2.46 6.93
CA SER A 26 24.94 1.04 6.80
C SER A 26 24.36 0.45 5.52
N ALA A 27 25.15 -0.37 4.82
CA ALA A 27 24.68 -1.09 3.65
C ALA A 27 23.65 -2.13 4.07
N GLN A 28 22.50 -2.14 3.41
CA GLN A 28 21.40 -3.07 3.69
C GLN A 28 21.13 -3.89 2.44
N ALA A 29 21.02 -5.21 2.62
CA ALA A 29 20.80 -6.16 1.51
C ALA A 29 19.36 -6.15 0.99
N VAL A 30 18.43 -5.66 1.81
CA VAL A 30 17.00 -5.53 1.49
C VAL A 30 16.55 -4.09 1.68
N GLU A 31 15.47 -3.71 0.98
CA GLU A 31 14.88 -2.39 1.06
C GLU A 31 14.37 -2.12 2.48
N GLN A 32 14.71 -0.97 3.04
CA GLN A 32 14.16 -0.54 4.32
C GLN A 32 12.92 0.31 4.08
N ALA A 33 11.85 0.00 4.80
CA ALA A 33 10.59 0.73 4.73
C ALA A 33 10.37 1.56 6.00
N PHE A 34 10.06 2.84 5.81
CA PHE A 34 9.74 3.81 6.85
C PHE A 34 8.45 4.53 6.50
N ARG A 35 7.88 5.25 7.46
CA ARG A 35 6.81 6.22 7.23
C ARG A 35 7.21 7.57 7.81
N VAL A 36 6.93 8.64 7.08
CA VAL A 36 6.97 10.01 7.59
C VAL A 36 5.55 10.34 8.00
N LEU A 37 5.36 10.56 9.30
CA LEU A 37 4.10 11.01 9.87
C LEU A 37 4.13 12.54 9.92
N ILE A 38 3.06 13.16 9.43
CA ILE A 38 2.89 14.60 9.40
C ILE A 38 1.55 14.89 10.07
N ASP A 39 1.62 15.51 11.24
CA ASP A 39 0.46 15.78 12.08
C ASP A 39 0.14 17.26 12.06
N GLU A 40 -1.13 17.59 11.85
CA GLU A 40 -1.66 18.91 12.11
C GLU A 40 -1.92 19.07 13.61
N LEU A 41 -1.46 20.18 14.16
CA LEU A 41 -1.66 20.53 15.56
C LEU A 41 -2.84 21.49 15.69
N PRO A 42 -3.65 21.38 16.76
CA PRO A 42 -4.75 22.30 16.98
C PRO A 42 -4.22 23.71 17.18
N GLN A 43 -4.85 24.68 16.51
CA GLN A 43 -4.67 26.09 16.86
C GLN A 43 -5.36 26.38 18.19
N ALA A 44 -4.87 27.41 18.91
CA ALA A 44 -5.53 27.83 20.14
C ALA A 44 -7.01 28.15 19.84
N PRO A 45 -7.96 27.69 20.66
CA PRO A 45 -9.37 27.94 20.41
C PRO A 45 -9.63 29.45 20.44
N ASP A 46 -10.25 29.98 19.39
CA ASP A 46 -10.81 31.33 19.43
C ASP A 46 -11.87 31.38 20.53
N GLU A 47 -11.79 32.38 21.41
CA GLU A 47 -12.72 32.52 22.55
C GLU A 47 -14.19 32.67 22.10
N GLU A 48 -14.43 33.01 20.82
CA GLU A 48 -15.75 33.11 20.20
C GLU A 48 -16.25 31.79 19.57
N ALA A 49 -15.39 30.80 19.36
CA ALA A 49 -15.73 29.52 18.74
C ALA A 49 -16.29 28.53 19.79
N THR A 50 -17.46 28.84 20.35
CA THR A 50 -18.01 28.06 21.48
C THR A 50 -18.70 26.76 21.06
N GLN A 51 -18.97 26.52 19.76
CA GLN A 51 -19.54 25.27 19.25
C GLN A 51 -19.11 24.96 17.81
N GLY A 52 -18.38 23.87 17.60
CA GLY A 52 -17.97 23.41 16.26
C GLY A 52 -17.17 22.11 16.30
N LEU A 53 -17.14 21.40 15.18
CA LEU A 53 -16.32 20.19 15.00
C LEU A 53 -14.92 20.60 14.50
N SER A 54 -13.89 20.28 15.28
CA SER A 54 -12.49 20.46 14.87
C SER A 54 -11.98 19.17 14.24
N PHE A 55 -11.38 19.29 13.05
CA PHE A 55 -10.69 18.19 12.38
C PHE A 55 -9.19 18.42 12.48
N LEU A 56 -8.44 17.37 12.83
CA LEU A 56 -6.99 17.32 12.74
C LEU A 56 -6.61 16.23 11.75
N LEU A 57 -5.65 16.51 10.88
CA LEU A 57 -5.19 15.57 9.88
C LEU A 57 -3.84 14.97 10.30
N GLN A 58 -3.73 13.65 10.14
CA GLN A 58 -2.45 12.94 10.18
C GLN A 58 -2.21 12.32 8.80
N TYR A 59 -1.15 12.77 8.13
CA TYR A 59 -0.68 12.17 6.89
C TYR A 59 0.44 11.17 7.18
N SER A 60 0.39 10.00 6.54
CA SER A 60 1.42 8.97 6.63
C SER A 60 2.00 8.68 5.25
N VAL A 61 3.17 9.22 4.96
CA VAL A 61 3.85 9.05 3.66
C VAL A 61 4.87 7.92 3.74
N PRO A 62 4.79 6.88 2.90
CA PRO A 62 5.78 5.80 2.91
C PRO A 62 7.09 6.27 2.28
N VAL A 63 8.21 5.92 2.90
CA VAL A 63 9.57 6.22 2.43
C VAL A 63 10.38 4.93 2.39
N PHE A 64 11.07 4.71 1.29
CA PHE A 64 11.81 3.48 1.04
C PHE A 64 13.26 3.79 0.73
N VAL A 65 14.16 3.05 1.38
CA VAL A 65 15.60 3.17 1.17
C VAL A 65 16.06 1.94 0.39
N ALA A 66 16.55 2.17 -0.83
CA ALA A 66 16.94 1.12 -1.75
C ALA A 66 18.07 0.23 -1.18
N PRO A 67 18.07 -1.08 -1.48
CA PRO A 67 19.18 -1.98 -1.14
C PRO A 67 20.52 -1.52 -1.72
N VAL A 68 21.62 -1.94 -1.09
CA VAL A 68 22.96 -1.74 -1.65
C VAL A 68 23.09 -2.41 -3.03
N GLY A 69 23.72 -1.71 -3.97
CA GLY A 69 23.93 -2.23 -5.33
C GLY A 69 22.71 -2.19 -6.25
N SER A 70 21.56 -1.70 -5.76
CA SER A 70 20.41 -1.40 -6.62
C SER A 70 20.44 0.05 -7.11
N ASP A 71 19.92 0.29 -8.32
CA ASP A 71 19.69 1.65 -8.81
C ASP A 71 18.42 2.21 -8.13
N PRO A 72 18.51 3.27 -7.32
CA PRO A 72 17.34 3.86 -6.65
C PRO A 72 16.31 4.47 -7.62
N GLN A 73 16.70 4.74 -8.87
CA GLN A 73 15.81 5.29 -9.91
C GLN A 73 15.16 4.20 -10.76
N ALA A 74 15.69 2.97 -10.74
CA ALA A 74 15.08 1.86 -11.44
C ALA A 74 13.77 1.43 -10.74
N PRO A 75 12.74 1.03 -11.50
CA PRO A 75 11.53 0.46 -10.92
C PRO A 75 11.87 -0.78 -10.06
N PRO A 76 11.25 -0.94 -8.88
CA PRO A 76 11.44 -2.15 -8.08
C PRO A 76 11.02 -3.40 -8.85
N ALA A 77 11.79 -4.47 -8.71
CA ALA A 77 11.51 -5.77 -9.33
C ALA A 77 11.16 -6.82 -8.26
N PRO A 78 9.91 -6.82 -7.74
CA PRO A 78 9.50 -7.76 -6.71
C PRO A 78 9.35 -9.19 -7.27
N GLN A 79 9.45 -10.18 -6.40
CA GLN A 79 9.25 -11.60 -6.74
C GLN A 79 8.03 -12.11 -5.97
N LEU A 80 6.87 -12.02 -6.63
CA LEU A 80 5.58 -12.24 -5.99
C LEU A 80 5.05 -13.66 -6.22
N SER A 81 4.47 -14.22 -5.19
CA SER A 81 3.60 -15.40 -5.25
C SER A 81 2.32 -15.09 -4.50
N ALA A 82 1.17 -15.38 -5.10
CA ALA A 82 -0.13 -15.12 -4.50
C ALA A 82 -0.93 -16.42 -4.31
N THR A 83 -1.85 -16.41 -3.35
CA THR A 83 -2.81 -17.48 -3.08
C THR A 83 -4.09 -16.89 -2.51
N LEU A 84 -5.19 -17.65 -2.57
CA LEU A 84 -6.42 -17.32 -1.86
C LEU A 84 -6.47 -18.11 -0.57
N LEU A 85 -6.83 -17.44 0.52
CA LEU A 85 -7.07 -18.04 1.81
C LEU A 85 -8.57 -18.04 2.08
N ASP A 86 -9.07 -19.15 2.61
CA ASP A 86 -10.42 -19.20 3.17
C ASP A 86 -10.47 -18.39 4.47
N GLY A 87 -11.48 -17.54 4.59
CA GLY A 87 -11.61 -16.58 5.68
C GLY A 87 -10.83 -15.29 5.44
N THR A 88 -10.98 -14.36 6.37
CA THR A 88 -10.37 -13.03 6.31
C THR A 88 -9.38 -12.83 7.46
N PRO A 89 -8.35 -11.98 7.30
CA PRO A 89 -7.35 -11.75 8.36
C PRO A 89 -7.92 -11.17 9.66
N ASP A 90 -9.08 -10.51 9.59
CA ASP A 90 -9.82 -9.94 10.72
C ASP A 90 -10.75 -10.97 11.42
N GLY A 91 -10.80 -12.22 10.93
CA GLY A 91 -11.57 -13.30 11.55
C GLY A 91 -13.08 -13.22 11.30
N ALA A 92 -13.52 -12.42 10.33
CA ALA A 92 -14.92 -12.38 9.95
C ALA A 92 -15.38 -13.76 9.40
N PRO A 93 -16.54 -14.28 9.85
CA PRO A 93 -17.04 -15.58 9.40
C PRO A 93 -17.49 -15.51 7.94
N GLY A 94 -16.88 -16.37 7.11
CA GLY A 94 -17.10 -16.36 5.66
C GLY A 94 -16.31 -15.25 4.97
N GLY A 95 -15.72 -15.59 3.83
CA GLY A 95 -14.91 -14.65 3.06
C GLY A 95 -13.69 -15.33 2.44
N VAL A 96 -13.04 -14.62 1.54
CA VAL A 96 -11.80 -15.04 0.90
C VAL A 96 -10.82 -13.90 1.03
N ALA A 97 -9.56 -14.20 1.33
CA ALA A 97 -8.48 -13.22 1.35
C ALA A 97 -7.46 -13.49 0.27
N LEU A 98 -6.99 -12.43 -0.39
CA LEU A 98 -5.79 -12.49 -1.21
C LEU A 98 -4.58 -12.44 -0.30
N SER A 99 -3.75 -13.48 -0.32
CA SER A 99 -2.45 -13.50 0.35
C SER A 99 -1.33 -13.42 -0.68
N VAL A 100 -0.44 -12.45 -0.54
CA VAL A 100 0.71 -12.25 -1.43
C VAL A 100 2.00 -12.24 -0.63
N HIS A 101 2.93 -13.11 -1.02
CA HIS A 101 4.29 -13.16 -0.49
C HIS A 101 5.27 -12.58 -1.51
N ASN A 102 6.18 -11.74 -1.04
CA ASN A 102 7.26 -11.18 -1.83
C ASN A 102 8.60 -11.73 -1.35
N SER A 103 9.17 -12.64 -2.13
CA SER A 103 10.50 -13.22 -1.88
C SER A 103 11.66 -12.34 -2.35
N GLY A 104 11.34 -11.22 -3.02
CA GLY A 104 12.33 -10.26 -3.52
C GLY A 104 12.91 -9.35 -2.45
N ILE A 105 13.91 -8.56 -2.84
CA ILE A 105 14.65 -7.65 -1.94
C ILE A 105 14.10 -6.22 -1.90
N GLN A 106 13.12 -5.91 -2.75
CA GLN A 106 12.41 -4.62 -2.77
C GLN A 106 10.90 -4.86 -2.67
N ARG A 107 10.15 -3.85 -2.23
CA ARG A 107 8.69 -3.95 -2.12
C ARG A 107 8.00 -4.15 -3.47
N ALA A 108 6.76 -4.62 -3.41
CA ALA A 108 5.72 -4.36 -4.41
C ALA A 108 4.69 -3.39 -3.84
N ARG A 109 4.18 -2.48 -4.69
CA ARG A 109 2.95 -1.75 -4.46
C ARG A 109 1.86 -2.33 -5.35
N LEU A 110 0.77 -2.80 -4.77
CA LEU A 110 -0.36 -3.37 -5.50
C LEU A 110 -1.50 -2.36 -5.55
N SER A 111 -2.02 -2.10 -6.75
CA SER A 111 -3.17 -1.22 -6.96
C SER A 111 -4.04 -1.73 -8.10
N ASN A 112 -5.28 -1.24 -8.21
CA ASN A 112 -6.19 -1.59 -9.29
C ASN A 112 -6.40 -3.11 -9.39
N LEU A 113 -6.95 -3.70 -8.33
CA LEU A 113 -7.22 -5.13 -8.26
C LEU A 113 -8.47 -5.47 -9.06
N VAL A 114 -8.32 -6.38 -10.01
CA VAL A 114 -9.37 -6.80 -10.94
C VAL A 114 -9.45 -8.32 -10.95
N LEU A 115 -10.67 -8.84 -10.96
CA LEU A 115 -10.96 -10.23 -11.32
C LEU A 115 -11.35 -10.27 -12.79
N GLU A 116 -10.61 -11.02 -13.59
CA GLU A 116 -10.91 -11.31 -14.99
C GLU A 116 -11.32 -12.77 -15.11
N GLU A 117 -12.60 -13.01 -15.35
CA GLU A 117 -13.14 -14.36 -15.49
C GLU A 117 -12.73 -15.00 -16.82
N SER A 118 -12.77 -16.32 -16.89
CA SER A 118 -12.52 -17.08 -18.13
C SER A 118 -13.46 -16.72 -19.28
N SER A 119 -14.65 -16.17 -18.99
CA SER A 119 -15.58 -15.59 -19.96
C SER A 119 -15.07 -14.29 -20.60
N GLY A 120 -14.04 -13.66 -20.02
CA GLY A 120 -13.55 -12.32 -20.35
C GLY A 120 -14.28 -11.20 -19.58
N GLU A 121 -15.25 -11.53 -18.73
CA GLU A 121 -15.89 -10.55 -17.85
C GLU A 121 -14.89 -10.02 -16.81
N ARG A 122 -14.91 -8.70 -16.58
CA ARG A 122 -13.97 -8.02 -15.68
C ARG A 122 -14.72 -7.31 -14.56
N SER A 123 -14.39 -7.69 -13.33
CA SER A 123 -14.94 -7.12 -12.10
C SER A 123 -13.85 -6.36 -11.33
N MET A 124 -14.04 -5.06 -11.14
CA MET A 124 -13.15 -4.24 -10.32
C MET A 124 -13.38 -4.57 -8.84
N LEU A 125 -12.35 -5.07 -8.15
CA LEU A 125 -12.40 -5.38 -6.72
C LEU A 125 -11.90 -4.19 -5.89
N ASP A 126 -10.84 -3.51 -6.35
CA ASP A 126 -10.32 -2.31 -5.71
C ASP A 126 -9.71 -1.38 -6.78
N ALA A 127 -10.23 -0.15 -6.92
CA ALA A 127 -9.75 0.81 -7.92
C ALA A 127 -8.51 1.61 -7.49
N GLY A 128 -8.10 1.51 -6.22
CA GLY A 128 -7.05 2.31 -5.60
C GLY A 128 -5.85 1.47 -5.17
N LEU A 129 -5.24 1.88 -4.06
CA LEU A 129 -4.13 1.16 -3.43
C LEU A 129 -4.69 0.00 -2.61
N VAL A 130 -4.35 -1.23 -3.00
CA VAL A 130 -4.61 -2.42 -2.19
C VAL A 130 -3.64 -2.44 -1.01
N GLY A 131 -2.34 -2.29 -1.30
CA GLY A 131 -1.32 -2.24 -0.26
C GLY A 131 0.10 -2.45 -0.78
N TYR A 132 1.03 -2.62 0.17
CA TYR A 132 2.44 -2.88 -0.12
C TYR A 132 2.82 -4.26 0.40
N VAL A 133 3.55 -5.04 -0.40
CA VAL A 133 4.19 -6.29 0.04
C VAL A 133 5.68 -6.02 0.18
N LEU A 134 6.16 -5.86 1.42
CA LEU A 134 7.57 -5.54 1.69
C LEU A 134 8.49 -6.71 1.32
N ALA A 135 9.79 -6.41 1.19
CA ALA A 135 10.80 -7.41 0.89
C ALA A 135 10.81 -8.56 1.93
N GLY A 136 10.74 -9.79 1.47
CA GLY A 136 10.68 -10.99 2.31
C GLY A 136 9.43 -11.14 3.17
N GLN A 137 8.37 -10.35 2.93
CA GLN A 137 7.15 -10.35 3.75
C GLN A 137 5.96 -10.95 2.99
N GLN A 138 4.97 -11.38 3.77
CA GLN A 138 3.66 -11.79 3.28
C GLN A 138 2.58 -10.86 3.85
N MET A 139 1.65 -10.46 2.98
CA MET A 139 0.51 -9.61 3.33
C MET A 139 -0.78 -10.25 2.85
N ALA A 140 -1.88 -10.00 3.55
CA ALA A 140 -3.18 -10.53 3.19
C ALA A 140 -4.28 -9.45 3.31
N TRP A 141 -5.21 -9.45 2.35
CA TRP A 141 -6.32 -8.52 2.30
C TRP A 141 -7.64 -9.27 2.05
N PRO A 142 -8.72 -8.93 2.76
CA PRO A 142 -10.04 -9.48 2.45
C PRO A 142 -10.48 -9.05 1.04
N LEU A 143 -11.12 -9.95 0.30
CA LEU A 143 -11.71 -9.66 -1.00
C LEU A 143 -13.23 -9.58 -0.90
N ALA A 144 -13.80 -8.47 -1.36
CA ALA A 144 -15.23 -8.34 -1.56
C ALA A 144 -15.59 -8.91 -2.93
N LEU A 145 -15.83 -10.21 -3.01
CA LEU A 145 -16.25 -10.86 -4.25
C LEU A 145 -17.77 -10.71 -4.45
N PRO A 146 -18.24 -10.39 -5.66
CA PRO A 146 -19.66 -10.36 -5.97
C PRO A 146 -20.23 -11.79 -5.87
N THR A 147 -20.93 -12.07 -4.76
CA THR A 147 -21.68 -13.30 -4.47
C THR A 147 -20.89 -14.63 -4.43
N GLN A 148 -20.84 -15.26 -3.24
CA GLN A 148 -20.46 -16.68 -3.13
C GLN A 148 -21.59 -17.57 -3.67
N PRO A 149 -21.33 -18.68 -4.40
CA PRO A 149 -20.05 -19.35 -4.54
C PRO A 149 -19.67 -19.56 -6.01
N LEU A 150 -19.00 -18.63 -6.66
CA LEU A 150 -18.20 -18.98 -7.83
C LEU A 150 -16.93 -18.13 -7.83
N LEU A 151 -15.83 -18.70 -7.33
CA LEU A 151 -14.58 -18.49 -8.04
C LEU A 151 -14.77 -19.17 -9.41
N THR A 152 -15.41 -18.48 -10.35
CA THR A 152 -15.32 -18.85 -11.76
C THR A 152 -13.84 -18.87 -12.09
N THR A 153 -13.41 -19.90 -12.81
CA THR A 153 -12.05 -20.00 -13.33
C THR A 153 -11.67 -18.66 -13.95
N GLY A 154 -10.56 -18.07 -13.54
CA GLY A 154 -10.22 -16.69 -13.88
C GLY A 154 -8.83 -16.29 -13.46
N GLN A 155 -8.52 -15.01 -13.57
CA GLN A 155 -7.25 -14.42 -13.20
C GLN A 155 -7.47 -13.22 -12.29
N LEU A 156 -6.78 -13.21 -11.16
CA LEU A 156 -6.67 -12.03 -10.33
C LEU A 156 -5.50 -11.20 -10.84
N LYS A 157 -5.76 -9.96 -11.24
CA LYS A 157 -4.79 -9.05 -11.86
C LYS A 157 -4.68 -7.77 -11.06
N ALA A 158 -3.49 -7.18 -11.01
CA ALA A 158 -3.25 -5.91 -10.35
C ALA A 158 -2.15 -5.13 -11.06
N ARG A 159 -2.18 -3.81 -10.97
CA ARG A 159 -1.04 -2.97 -11.31
C ARG A 159 0.03 -3.10 -10.23
N ILE A 160 1.27 -3.30 -10.66
CA ILE A 160 2.42 -3.43 -9.77
C ILE A 160 3.28 -2.17 -9.87
N ASN A 161 3.62 -1.59 -8.72
CA ASN A 161 4.42 -0.38 -8.60
C ASN A 161 3.77 0.83 -9.29
N ASN A 162 4.43 1.36 -10.31
CA ASN A 162 3.94 2.48 -11.12
C ASN A 162 3.66 2.04 -12.56
N ASP A 163 3.58 0.73 -12.80
CA ASP A 163 3.21 0.22 -14.11
C ASP A 163 1.81 0.68 -14.50
N ILE A 164 1.60 0.90 -15.79
CA ILE A 164 0.31 1.23 -16.38
C ILE A 164 -0.48 -0.06 -16.62
N GLU A 165 0.22 -1.15 -16.91
CA GLU A 165 -0.39 -2.45 -17.20
C GLU A 165 -0.70 -3.24 -15.93
N GLU A 166 -1.77 -4.03 -16.01
CA GLU A 166 -2.12 -5.00 -14.98
C GLU A 166 -1.35 -6.31 -15.22
N HIS A 167 -0.81 -6.85 -14.14
CA HIS A 167 -0.10 -8.12 -14.12
C HIS A 167 -0.94 -9.18 -13.43
N THR A 168 -0.91 -10.40 -13.94
CA THR A 168 -1.56 -11.54 -13.29
C THR A 168 -0.84 -11.88 -11.98
N LEU A 169 -1.55 -11.79 -10.86
CA LEU A 169 -1.07 -12.21 -9.54
C LEU A 169 -1.30 -13.70 -9.31
N LEU A 170 -2.49 -14.19 -9.71
CA LEU A 170 -2.93 -15.56 -9.45
C LEU A 170 -3.91 -16.00 -10.53
N ALA A 171 -3.73 -17.21 -11.05
CA ALA A 171 -4.79 -17.92 -11.76
C ALA A 171 -5.69 -18.59 -10.72
N VAL A 172 -6.97 -18.23 -10.74
CA VAL A 172 -8.00 -18.81 -9.89
C VAL A 172 -8.59 -20.01 -10.64
N ALA A 173 -8.38 -21.22 -10.12
CA ALA A 173 -9.02 -22.41 -10.65
C ALA A 173 -10.39 -22.61 -9.98
N ALA A 174 -11.35 -23.19 -10.72
CA ALA A 174 -12.55 -23.72 -10.10
C ALA A 174 -12.19 -24.84 -9.12
N PRO A 175 -12.90 -24.97 -7.99
CA PRO A 175 -12.70 -26.05 -7.02
C PRO A 175 -12.98 -27.45 -7.60
#